data_AF-A0A813J7Y9-F1
#
_entry.id   AF-A0A813J7Y9-F1
#
_cell.length_a   1.000
_cell.length_b   1.000
_cell.length_c   1.000
_cell.angle_alpha   90.00
_cell.angle_beta   90.00
_cell.angle_gamma   90.00
#
_symmetry.space_group_name_H-M   'P 1'
#
loop_
_entity.id
_entity.type
_entity.pdbx_description
1 polymer ?
#
loop_
_entity_poly.entity_id
_entity_poly.type
_entity_poly.pdbx_seq_one_letter_code
_entity_poly.pdbx_strand_id
1 'polypeptide(L)'
;LLLAQRHPKSQSTTAPYRGLGGRLTMRLTLGLCACLGFFVDLGQSAKYMIGQQANSGAYEVSFDEDKATLDLSKDCFPGKPCPPVVVMVGRQVGTIEVSNCHEGVMYTFVNKGELDGGVVMQHEGGLYGSKGISQFGVGTCFCYKEG
;
A
#
# COMPACT_ATOMS: atom_id res chain seq x y z
N LEU A 1 -14.01 -43.34 25.40
CA LEU A 1 -13.60 -43.97 24.13
C LEU A 1 -12.33 -43.25 23.66
N LEU A 2 -11.09 -43.67 23.91
CA LEU A 2 -10.45 -44.99 23.88
C LEU A 2 -10.54 -45.69 22.53
N LEU A 3 -9.45 -45.59 21.76
CA LEU A 3 -8.80 -46.60 20.90
C LEU A 3 -7.38 -46.02 20.64
N ALA A 4 -6.25 -46.46 21.21
CA ALA A 4 -5.62 -47.79 21.23
C ALA A 4 -5.50 -48.38 19.81
N GLN A 5 -4.37 -48.83 19.26
CA GLN A 5 -3.09 -49.26 19.84
C GLN A 5 -2.07 -49.62 18.72
N ARG A 6 -0.78 -49.60 19.07
CA ARG A 6 0.32 -50.55 18.72
C ARG A 6 0.82 -50.74 17.27
N HIS A 7 2.05 -50.26 17.07
CA HIS A 7 3.33 -51.00 16.84
C HIS A 7 3.49 -52.08 15.72
N PRO A 8 4.75 -52.33 15.27
CA PRO A 8 5.13 -52.54 13.88
C PRO A 8 5.63 -53.97 13.60
N LYS A 9 5.81 -54.34 12.31
CA LYS A 9 6.62 -55.51 11.93
C LYS A 9 7.47 -55.24 10.68
N SER A 10 8.69 -55.74 10.81
CA SER A 10 9.88 -55.68 9.98
C SER A 10 9.94 -56.84 8.97
N GLN A 11 10.68 -56.66 7.87
CA GLN A 11 11.72 -57.55 7.28
C GLN A 11 11.90 -57.21 5.77
N SER A 12 13.00 -56.62 5.31
CA SER A 12 14.39 -57.12 5.16
C SER A 12 14.62 -57.92 3.86
N THR A 13 15.32 -57.31 2.89
CA THR A 13 16.37 -58.00 2.09
C THR A 13 17.15 -57.00 1.23
N THR A 14 18.39 -56.68 1.62
CA THR A 14 19.47 -56.26 0.72
C THR A 14 20.75 -57.00 1.09
N ALA A 15 21.34 -57.60 0.06
CA ALA A 15 22.59 -58.36 0.10
C ALA A 15 23.83 -57.42 0.12
N PRO A 16 25.05 -57.93 0.36
CA PRO A 16 26.09 -57.22 1.09
C PRO A 16 27.02 -56.37 0.22
N TYR A 17 27.50 -55.26 0.81
CA TYR A 17 28.69 -54.55 0.39
C TYR A 17 29.95 -55.31 0.82
N ARG A 18 30.87 -55.53 -0.13
CA ARG A 18 32.23 -56.02 0.10
C ARG A 18 33.17 -54.83 0.24
N GLY A 19 33.84 -54.77 1.39
CA GLY A 19 35.19 -54.20 1.57
C GLY A 19 35.26 -52.66 1.62
N LEU A 20 36.18 -52.04 2.35
CA LEU A 20 37.30 -52.55 3.15
C LEU A 20 37.90 -51.33 3.87
N GLY A 21 38.18 -51.43 5.16
CA GLY A 21 39.07 -50.53 5.91
C GLY A 21 38.47 -49.14 6.24
N GLY A 22 38.20 -48.76 7.47
CA GLY A 22 38.93 -49.05 8.70
C GLY A 22 39.80 -47.85 9.06
N ARG A 23 39.24 -46.91 9.83
CA ARG A 23 39.85 -46.26 11.02
C ARG A 23 39.19 -44.90 11.33
N LEU A 24 38.66 -44.85 12.56
CA LEU A 24 38.74 -43.74 13.51
C LEU A 24 37.88 -42.48 13.28
N THR A 25 37.36 -41.98 14.41
CA THR A 25 36.69 -40.69 14.67
C THR A 25 35.21 -40.64 14.24
N MET A 26 34.26 -41.07 15.08
CA MET A 26 33.84 -40.49 16.37
C MET A 26 33.33 -39.05 16.23
N ARG A 27 31.99 -38.95 16.19
CA ARG A 27 31.17 -37.81 16.68
C ARG A 27 31.49 -36.44 16.10
N LEU A 28 31.00 -36.09 14.91
CA LEU A 28 30.85 -34.67 14.54
C LEU A 28 29.83 -34.38 13.43
N THR A 29 28.71 -35.11 13.35
CA THR A 29 27.73 -34.96 12.25
C THR A 29 26.28 -34.82 12.74
N LEU A 30 26.08 -34.22 13.91
CA LEU A 30 24.74 -33.85 14.40
C LEU A 30 24.62 -32.36 14.79
N GLY A 31 25.51 -31.52 14.29
CA GLY A 31 25.60 -30.10 14.67
C GLY A 31 25.70 -29.12 13.50
N LEU A 32 25.32 -29.52 12.28
CA LEU A 32 25.36 -28.61 11.12
C LEU A 32 24.00 -28.35 10.44
N CYS A 33 22.95 -29.09 10.80
CA CYS A 33 21.59 -28.88 10.24
C CYS A 33 20.69 -27.97 11.09
N ALA A 34 21.20 -27.36 12.17
CA ALA A 34 20.44 -26.38 12.96
C ALA A 34 20.66 -24.92 12.49
N CYS A 35 21.51 -24.69 11.49
CA CYS A 35 21.78 -23.35 10.95
C CYS A 35 20.88 -22.98 9.75
N LEU A 36 20.01 -23.88 9.28
CA LEU A 36 19.09 -23.62 8.16
C LEU A 36 17.68 -23.17 8.60
N GLY A 37 17.46 -22.98 9.91
CA GLY A 37 16.17 -22.59 10.49
C GLY A 37 15.95 -21.09 10.69
N PHE A 38 16.89 -20.24 10.26
CA PHE A 38 16.74 -18.78 10.27
C PHE A 38 16.63 -18.27 8.82
N PHE A 39 15.68 -18.82 8.04
CA PHE A 39 15.07 -18.03 6.98
C PHE A 39 14.19 -16.99 7.65
N VAL A 40 14.85 -15.92 8.11
CA VAL A 40 14.20 -14.68 8.49
C VAL A 40 13.49 -14.22 7.23
N ASP A 41 12.17 -14.39 7.19
CA ASP A 41 11.30 -13.57 6.34
C ASP A 41 11.55 -12.12 6.75
N LEU A 42 12.60 -11.53 6.17
CA LEU A 42 12.78 -10.10 6.05
C LEU A 42 11.61 -9.65 5.20
N GLY A 43 10.47 -9.38 5.86
CA GLY A 43 9.32 -8.74 5.26
C GLY A 43 9.81 -7.48 4.57
N GLN A 44 10.00 -7.56 3.25
CA GLN A 44 10.36 -6.42 2.44
C GLN A 44 9.15 -5.48 2.50
N SER A 45 9.24 -4.44 3.32
CA SER A 45 8.35 -3.30 3.24
C SER A 45 8.56 -2.68 1.86
N ALA A 46 7.73 -3.09 0.90
CA ALA A 46 7.74 -2.52 -0.44
C ALA A 46 7.29 -1.06 -0.33
N LYS A 47 8.24 -0.13 -0.53
CA LYS A 47 7.95 1.29 -0.65
C LYS A 47 7.42 1.54 -2.06
N TYR A 48 6.12 1.79 -2.18
CA TYR A 48 5.52 2.22 -3.44
C TYR A 48 5.59 3.75 -3.53
N MET A 49 6.12 4.25 -4.65
CA MET A 49 6.00 5.67 -5.00
C MET A 49 4.60 5.89 -5.61
N ILE A 50 3.82 6.79 -5.03
CA ILE A 50 2.54 7.20 -5.60
C ILE A 50 2.79 8.37 -6.54
N GLY A 51 2.48 8.20 -7.83
CA GLY A 51 2.70 9.19 -8.89
C GLY A 51 3.87 8.85 -9.83
N GLN A 52 4.08 9.67 -10.86
CA GLN A 52 5.27 9.59 -11.71
C GLN A 52 6.44 10.28 -11.02
N GLN A 53 7.68 10.02 -11.45
CA GLN A 53 8.87 10.61 -10.84
C GLN A 53 8.85 12.16 -10.82
N ALA A 54 8.14 12.77 -11.77
CA ALA A 54 7.96 14.22 -11.86
C ALA A 54 6.91 14.79 -10.89
N ASN A 55 5.98 13.97 -10.38
CA ASN A 55 4.83 14.40 -9.57
C ASN A 55 4.49 13.40 -8.46
N SER A 56 5.51 12.80 -7.84
CA SER A 56 5.32 11.85 -6.76
C SER A 56 5.12 12.53 -5.41
N GLY A 57 4.24 11.96 -4.58
CA GLY A 57 4.08 12.37 -3.18
C GLY A 57 2.71 12.98 -2.88
N ALA A 58 2.68 13.80 -1.83
CA ALA A 58 1.49 14.50 -1.36
C ALA A 58 1.77 16.01 -1.28
N TYR A 59 0.74 16.82 -1.52
CA TYR A 59 0.81 18.27 -1.37
C TYR A 59 -0.29 18.78 -0.45
N GLU A 60 0.04 19.76 0.40
CA GLU A 60 -0.91 20.39 1.32
C GLU A 60 -1.45 21.68 0.69
N VAL A 61 -2.78 21.77 0.57
CA VAL A 61 -3.49 22.95 0.07
C VAL A 61 -4.30 23.53 1.20
N SER A 62 -4.07 24.81 1.50
CA SER A 62 -4.85 25.57 2.47
C SER A 62 -6.13 26.10 1.84
N PHE A 63 -7.24 25.90 2.53
CA PHE A 63 -8.55 26.40 2.19
C PHE A 63 -9.03 27.42 3.22
N ASP A 64 -9.44 28.58 2.71
CA ASP A 64 -10.17 29.60 3.47
C ASP A 64 -11.68 29.41 3.27
N GLU A 65 -12.51 30.08 4.07
CA GLU A 65 -13.98 29.91 4.07
C GLU A 65 -14.65 30.19 2.71
N ASP A 66 -14.00 30.99 1.84
CA ASP A 66 -14.50 31.37 0.52
C ASP A 66 -14.04 30.46 -0.62
N LYS A 67 -13.07 29.55 -0.38
CA LYS A 67 -12.46 28.74 -1.45
C LYS A 67 -13.30 27.49 -1.73
N ALA A 68 -14.14 27.55 -2.75
CA ALA A 68 -14.97 26.42 -3.23
C ALA A 68 -14.39 25.67 -4.43
N THR A 69 -13.30 26.15 -5.02
CA THR A 69 -12.69 25.56 -6.22
C THR A 69 -11.23 25.22 -5.98
N LEU A 70 -10.78 24.12 -6.58
CA LEU A 70 -9.41 23.62 -6.51
C LEU A 70 -8.88 23.41 -7.93
N ASP A 71 -7.96 24.27 -8.36
CA ASP A 71 -7.29 24.20 -9.66
C ASP A 71 -5.97 23.43 -9.51
N LEU A 72 -5.94 22.17 -9.94
CA LEU A 72 -4.76 21.30 -9.79
C LEU A 72 -3.58 21.70 -10.70
N SER A 73 -3.72 22.70 -11.56
CA SER A 73 -2.61 23.26 -12.32
C SER A 73 -1.94 24.45 -11.63
N LYS A 74 -2.62 25.08 -10.65
CA LYS A 74 -2.17 26.32 -10.00
C LYS A 74 -2.00 26.20 -8.49
N ASP A 75 -2.85 25.43 -7.83
CA ASP A 75 -2.95 25.42 -6.37
C ASP A 75 -1.90 24.53 -5.67
N CYS A 76 -1.19 23.67 -6.41
CA CYS A 76 -0.04 22.94 -5.86
C CYS A 76 1.27 23.70 -6.07
N PHE A 77 1.84 23.61 -7.27
CA PHE A 77 3.14 24.18 -7.58
C PHE A 77 3.08 24.98 -8.88
N PRO A 78 3.62 26.20 -8.91
CA PRO A 78 3.69 26.98 -10.15
C PRO A 78 4.55 26.25 -11.17
N GLY A 79 3.95 25.94 -12.33
CA GLY A 79 4.65 25.31 -13.45
C GLY A 79 4.97 23.81 -13.27
N LYS A 80 4.39 23.14 -12.26
CA LYS A 80 4.51 21.69 -12.10
C LYS A 80 3.14 21.04 -11.88
N PRO A 81 2.96 19.81 -12.38
CA PRO A 81 1.76 19.01 -12.13
C PRO A 81 1.54 18.79 -10.62
N CYS A 82 0.30 18.94 -10.15
CA CYS A 82 -0.07 18.52 -8.79
C CYS A 82 0.24 17.02 -8.57
N PRO A 83 0.78 16.64 -7.41
CA PRO A 83 0.86 15.24 -7.01
C PRO A 83 -0.53 14.60 -6.93
N PRO A 84 -0.63 13.28 -7.10
CA PRO A 84 -1.91 12.56 -7.05
C PRO A 84 -2.52 12.51 -5.65
N VAL A 85 -1.78 12.89 -4.59
CA VAL A 85 -2.31 12.99 -3.22
C VAL A 85 -2.35 14.46 -2.82
N VAL A 86 -3.54 14.95 -2.48
CA VAL A 86 -3.78 16.33 -2.03
C VAL A 86 -4.36 16.30 -0.62
N VAL A 87 -3.70 17.01 0.30
CA VAL A 87 -4.12 17.14 1.70
C VAL A 87 -4.75 18.51 1.85
N MET A 88 -6.04 18.54 2.16
CA MET A 88 -6.80 19.78 2.33
C MET A 88 -6.78 20.17 3.80
N VAL A 89 -6.31 21.37 4.10
CA VAL A 89 -6.26 21.94 5.46
C VAL A 89 -7.00 23.27 5.51
N GLY A 90 -7.44 23.67 6.69
CA GLY A 90 -8.12 24.94 6.91
C GLY A 90 -9.62 24.79 7.19
N ARG A 91 -10.41 25.78 6.76
CA ARG A 91 -11.81 25.97 7.19
C ARG A 91 -12.80 25.76 6.04
N GLN A 92 -12.72 24.60 5.39
CA GLN A 92 -13.59 24.22 4.29
C GLN A 92 -14.79 23.37 4.73
N VAL A 93 -15.96 23.67 4.13
CA VAL A 93 -17.17 22.85 4.23
C VAL A 93 -17.96 22.95 2.92
N GLY A 94 -18.71 21.89 2.60
CA GLY A 94 -19.55 21.87 1.38
C GLY A 94 -18.83 21.30 0.16
N THR A 95 -19.24 21.73 -1.03
CA THR A 95 -18.76 21.14 -2.29
C THR A 95 -17.49 21.85 -2.76
N ILE A 96 -16.46 21.06 -3.06
CA ILE A 96 -15.22 21.51 -3.68
C ILE A 96 -15.18 21.00 -5.10
N GLU A 97 -15.14 21.92 -6.06
CA GLU A 97 -15.03 21.60 -7.48
C GLU A 97 -13.56 21.54 -7.91
N VAL A 98 -13.16 20.41 -8.49
CA VAL A 98 -11.79 20.11 -8.92
C VAL A 98 -11.69 20.29 -10.43
N SER A 99 -10.83 21.20 -10.87
CA SER A 99 -10.60 21.52 -12.28
C SER A 99 -9.14 21.37 -12.67
N ASN A 100 -8.89 21.35 -13.98
CA ASN A 100 -7.54 21.30 -14.59
C ASN A 100 -6.64 20.18 -14.05
N CYS A 101 -7.25 19.04 -13.74
CA CYS A 101 -6.54 17.84 -13.32
C CYS A 101 -5.89 17.12 -14.52
N HIS A 102 -4.92 16.24 -14.28
CA HIS A 102 -4.32 15.44 -15.34
C HIS A 102 -5.20 14.25 -15.72
N GLU A 103 -5.66 14.23 -16.98
CA GLU A 103 -6.50 13.16 -17.53
C GLU A 103 -5.90 11.76 -17.28
N GLY A 104 -6.74 10.82 -16.84
CA GLY A 104 -6.31 9.45 -16.54
C GLY A 104 -5.65 9.26 -15.17
N VAL A 105 -5.47 10.34 -14.39
CA VAL A 105 -4.92 10.26 -13.04
C VAL A 105 -6.03 10.15 -12.01
N MET A 106 -5.86 9.19 -11.09
CA MET A 106 -6.72 9.06 -9.90
C MET A 106 -6.14 9.91 -8.77
N TYR A 107 -6.81 11.01 -8.46
CA TYR A 107 -6.44 11.87 -7.34
C TYR A 107 -7.06 11.38 -6.05
N THR A 108 -6.29 11.49 -4.97
CA THR A 108 -6.69 11.16 -3.61
C THR A 108 -6.69 12.45 -2.80
N PHE A 109 -7.82 12.76 -2.18
CA PHE A 109 -8.02 13.92 -1.34
C PHE A 109 -8.15 13.48 0.11
N VAL A 110 -7.32 14.05 0.98
CA VAL A 110 -7.37 13.83 2.42
C VAL A 110 -7.93 15.10 3.05
N ASN A 111 -9.06 14.98 3.73
CA ASN A 111 -9.66 16.13 4.42
C ASN A 111 -9.08 16.24 5.83
N LYS A 112 -8.19 17.20 6.06
CA LYS A 112 -7.65 17.57 7.37
C LYS A 112 -8.16 18.97 7.77
N GLY A 113 -9.44 19.24 7.49
CA GLY A 113 -10.11 20.49 7.86
C GLY A 113 -10.29 20.64 9.38
N GLU A 114 -10.34 21.87 9.84
CA GLU A 114 -10.56 22.26 11.24
C GLU A 114 -12.03 22.21 11.64
N LEU A 115 -12.92 22.38 10.66
CA LEU A 115 -14.35 22.36 10.87
C LEU A 115 -14.86 20.92 10.94
N ASP A 116 -15.80 20.68 11.86
CA ASP A 116 -16.46 19.39 12.06
C ASP A 116 -17.56 19.17 11.00
N GLY A 117 -17.14 19.29 9.73
CA GLY A 117 -17.99 19.23 8.55
C GLY A 117 -17.33 18.39 7.45
N GLY A 118 -18.16 17.67 6.69
CA GLY A 118 -17.70 16.95 5.51
C GLY A 118 -17.51 17.89 4.32
N VAL A 119 -16.61 17.51 3.42
CA VAL A 119 -16.49 18.12 2.10
C VAL A 119 -17.01 17.17 1.04
N VAL A 120 -17.53 17.70 -0.05
CA VAL A 120 -17.98 16.92 -1.19
C VAL A 120 -17.05 17.26 -2.35
N MET A 121 -16.16 16.33 -2.70
CA MET A 121 -15.29 16.51 -3.86
C MET A 121 -16.05 16.18 -5.13
N GLN A 122 -15.98 17.06 -6.10
CA GLN A 122 -16.65 16.89 -7.39
C GLN A 122 -15.70 17.34 -8.50
N HIS A 123 -15.61 16.57 -9.59
CA HIS A 123 -14.91 17.03 -10.78
C HIS A 123 -15.74 18.10 -11.49
N GLU A 124 -15.07 19.01 -12.20
CA GLU A 124 -15.71 20.01 -13.06
C GLU A 124 -16.82 19.38 -13.92
N GLY A 125 -18.01 19.98 -13.89
CA GLY A 125 -19.19 19.49 -14.62
C GLY A 125 -20.03 18.43 -13.89
N GLY A 126 -19.53 17.82 -12.81
CA GLY A 126 -20.34 16.99 -11.89
C GLY A 126 -20.95 15.72 -12.44
N LEU A 127 -20.63 15.35 -13.68
CA LEU A 127 -21.33 14.33 -14.45
C LEU A 127 -21.10 12.90 -13.94
N TYR A 128 -19.97 12.63 -13.29
CA TYR A 128 -19.60 11.28 -12.83
C TYR A 128 -19.65 11.13 -11.32
N GLY A 129 -20.46 11.98 -10.69
CA GLY A 129 -20.77 11.92 -9.27
C GLY A 129 -19.81 12.73 -8.41
N SER A 130 -20.21 12.85 -7.15
CA SER A 130 -19.47 13.55 -6.12
C SER A 130 -19.16 12.61 -4.98
N LYS A 131 -18.04 12.83 -4.31
CA LYS A 131 -17.59 12.00 -3.18
C LYS A 131 -17.54 12.83 -1.92
N GLY A 132 -18.42 12.51 -0.98
CA GLY A 132 -18.33 13.01 0.39
C GLY A 132 -17.10 12.46 1.10
N ILE A 133 -16.36 13.35 1.77
CA ILE A 133 -15.19 13.06 2.59
C ILE A 133 -15.44 13.68 3.96
N SER A 134 -15.57 12.84 4.98
CA SER A 134 -15.69 13.29 6.38
C SER A 134 -14.43 14.04 6.83
N GLN A 135 -14.51 14.74 7.96
CA GLN A 135 -13.30 15.23 8.62
C GLN A 135 -12.34 14.06 8.90
N PHE A 136 -11.06 14.24 8.61
CA PHE A 136 -10.01 13.22 8.65
C PHE A 136 -10.24 12.02 7.71
N GLY A 137 -11.18 12.14 6.78
CA GLY A 137 -11.48 11.14 5.77
C GLY A 137 -10.59 11.22 4.54
N VAL A 138 -10.71 10.21 3.69
CA VAL A 138 -10.06 10.13 2.38
C VAL A 138 -11.10 9.85 1.31
N GLY A 139 -11.00 10.54 0.19
CA GLY A 139 -11.80 10.28 -1.01
C GLY A 139 -10.96 10.32 -2.27
N THR A 140 -11.45 9.71 -3.33
CA THR A 140 -10.75 9.65 -4.62
C THR A 140 -11.63 10.24 -5.72
N CYS A 141 -11.02 10.97 -6.64
CA CYS A 141 -11.66 11.48 -7.85
C CYS A 141 -10.82 11.09 -9.05
N PHE A 142 -11.44 10.47 -10.06
CA PHE A 142 -10.77 10.14 -11.30
C PHE A 142 -10.87 11.33 -12.26
N CYS A 143 -9.73 11.78 -12.77
CA CYS A 143 -9.71 12.90 -13.70
C CYS A 143 -10.00 12.41 -15.13
N TYR A 144 -10.99 13.02 -15.77
CA TYR A 144 -11.38 12.77 -17.15
C TYR A 144 -11.57 14.12 -17.87
N LYS A 145 -11.77 14.07 -19.20
CA LYS A 145 -12.20 15.21 -20.00
C LYS A 145 -13.57 14.92 -20.56
N GLU A 146 -14.47 15.89 -20.55
CA GLU A 146 -15.68 15.79 -21.36
C GLU A 146 -15.28 15.86 -22.84
N GLY A 147 -15.63 14.80 -23.58
CA GLY A 147 -15.37 14.66 -25.01
C GLY A 147 -16.49 15.26 -25.84
#